data_AF-A0A0F9GYJ8-F1
#
_entry.id   AF-A0A0F9GYJ8-F1
#
_cell.length_a   1.000
_cell.length_b   1.000
_cell.length_c   1.000
_cell.angle_alpha   90.00
_cell.angle_beta   90.00
_cell.angle_gamma   90.00
#
_symmetry.space_group_name_H-M   'P 1'
#
loop_
_entity.id
_entity.type
_entity.pdbx_description
1 polymer ?
#
loop_
_entity_poly.entity_id
_entity_poly.type
_entity_poly.pdbx_seq_one_letter_code
_entity_poly.pdbx_strand_id
1 'polypeptide(L)'
;MSMSNYACFRDCIDEEFVKSICPDEYAILIQEANKEDYGLEYYTDDLGDGNDCGNEAVSEAFEHLCKTFDKATGLFLGIVYHSAEDRADDLDGYAFTVDDVYVPSEAGKKYMQYITRKFWTTFG
;
A
#
# COMPACT_ATOMS: atom_id res chain seq x y z
N MET A 1 -14.80 22.00 18.01
CA MET A 1 -13.52 21.27 18.14
C MET A 1 -12.62 21.77 17.03
N SER A 2 -11.35 22.08 17.31
CA SER A 2 -10.41 22.54 16.28
C SER A 2 -9.96 21.31 15.48
N MET A 3 -10.53 21.09 14.29
CA MET A 3 -10.00 20.07 13.37
C MET A 3 -8.59 20.48 12.98
N SER A 4 -7.62 19.59 13.18
CA SER A 4 -6.22 19.84 12.84
C SER A 4 -5.87 19.00 11.62
N ASN A 5 -5.22 19.61 10.63
CA ASN A 5 -4.72 18.88 9.46
C ASN A 5 -3.36 18.27 9.80
N TYR A 6 -3.21 16.97 9.58
CA TYR A 6 -1.95 16.25 9.75
C TYR A 6 -1.33 15.97 8.38
N ALA A 7 -0.03 16.23 8.26
CA ALA A 7 0.74 15.89 7.08
C ALA A 7 1.12 14.40 7.12
N CYS A 8 0.74 13.66 6.08
CA CYS A 8 1.09 12.27 5.89
C CYS A 8 2.13 12.13 4.78
N PHE A 9 3.08 11.22 4.99
CA PHE A 9 4.10 10.87 4.00
C PHE A 9 4.26 9.35 3.96
N ARG A 10 4.36 8.80 2.74
CA ARG A 10 4.72 7.40 2.52
C ARG A 10 5.64 7.26 1.33
N ASP A 11 6.50 6.26 1.39
CA ASP A 11 7.33 5.84 0.27
C ASP A 11 6.52 4.81 -0.53
N CYS A 12 6.06 5.22 -1.72
CA CYS A 12 5.18 4.42 -2.58
C CYS A 12 5.96 3.75 -3.69
N ILE A 13 5.45 2.60 -4.13
CA ILE A 13 5.95 1.88 -5.31
C ILE A 13 4.80 1.63 -6.29
N ASP A 14 5.13 1.54 -7.57
CA ASP A 14 4.15 1.23 -8.59
C ASP A 14 3.71 -0.24 -8.52
N GLU A 15 2.45 -0.49 -8.85
CA GLU A 15 1.88 -1.84 -8.94
C GLU A 15 2.66 -2.75 -9.90
N GLU A 16 3.12 -2.22 -11.02
CA GLU A 16 3.94 -2.95 -12.00
C GLU A 16 5.26 -3.44 -11.37
N PHE A 17 5.82 -2.71 -10.40
CA PHE A 17 7.00 -3.18 -9.69
C PHE A 17 6.66 -4.36 -8.78
N VAL A 18 5.57 -4.29 -8.01
CA VAL A 18 5.08 -5.40 -7.18
C VAL A 18 4.85 -6.65 -8.02
N LYS A 19 4.13 -6.49 -9.14
CA LYS A 19 3.83 -7.57 -10.10
C LYS A 19 5.08 -8.16 -10.73
N SER A 20 6.12 -7.37 -10.96
CA SER A 20 7.39 -7.86 -11.52
C SER A 20 8.18 -8.75 -10.53
N ILE A 21 8.01 -8.52 -9.23
CA ILE A 21 8.71 -9.26 -8.17
C ILE A 21 7.92 -10.50 -7.73
N CYS A 22 6.60 -10.36 -7.57
CA CYS A 22 5.70 -11.40 -7.07
C CYS A 22 4.48 -11.56 -7.99
N PRO A 23 4.64 -12.04 -9.24
CA PRO A 23 3.53 -12.09 -10.20
C PRO A 23 2.40 -13.03 -9.80
N ASP A 24 2.74 -14.17 -9.18
CA ASP A 24 1.76 -15.20 -8.84
C ASP A 24 0.93 -14.78 -7.62
N GLU A 25 1.58 -14.32 -6.53
CA GLU A 25 0.91 -13.72 -5.38
C GLU A 25 0.14 -12.46 -5.78
N TYR A 26 0.74 -11.70 -6.71
CA TYR A 26 0.14 -10.69 -7.57
C TYR A 26 -1.31 -11.00 -7.93
N ALA A 27 -1.40 -12.02 -8.79
CA ALA A 27 -2.62 -12.48 -9.41
C ALA A 27 -3.60 -13.08 -8.41
N ILE A 28 -3.12 -13.79 -7.38
CA ILE A 28 -3.97 -14.35 -6.32
C ILE A 28 -4.67 -13.22 -5.56
N LEU A 29 -3.94 -12.18 -5.15
CA LEU A 29 -4.55 -11.03 -4.45
C LEU A 29 -5.66 -10.40 -5.29
N ILE A 30 -5.39 -10.14 -6.58
CA ILE A 30 -6.39 -9.54 -7.48
C ILE A 30 -7.57 -10.48 -7.74
N GLN A 31 -7.33 -11.78 -7.83
CA GLN A 31 -8.40 -12.76 -7.97
C GLN A 31 -9.31 -12.76 -6.74
N GLU A 32 -8.74 -12.75 -5.53
CA GLU A 32 -9.51 -12.71 -4.29
C GLU A 32 -10.23 -11.37 -4.13
N ALA A 33 -9.58 -10.25 -4.40
CA ALA A 33 -10.18 -8.92 -4.31
C ALA A 33 -11.31 -8.73 -5.33
N ASN A 34 -11.24 -9.33 -6.52
CA ASN A 34 -12.31 -9.21 -7.52
C ASN A 34 -13.47 -10.20 -7.28
N LYS A 35 -13.39 -11.09 -6.28
CA LYS A 35 -14.57 -11.86 -5.88
C LYS A 35 -15.63 -10.91 -5.36
N GLU A 36 -16.85 -11.13 -5.81
CA GLU A 36 -18.02 -10.34 -5.40
C GLU A 36 -17.88 -8.82 -5.67
N ASP A 37 -16.99 -8.44 -6.60
CA ASP A 37 -16.73 -7.03 -6.98
C ASP A 37 -16.24 -6.17 -5.80
N TYR A 38 -15.52 -6.77 -4.85
CA TYR A 38 -15.01 -6.08 -3.65
C TYR A 38 -13.94 -5.03 -4.00
N GLY A 39 -12.95 -5.42 -4.82
CA GLY A 39 -11.88 -4.55 -5.29
C GLY A 39 -10.82 -4.23 -4.21
N LEU A 40 -9.63 -3.81 -4.67
CA LEU A 40 -8.56 -3.38 -3.77
C LEU A 40 -8.83 -2.02 -3.12
N GLU A 41 -9.53 -1.11 -3.80
CA GLU A 41 -9.89 0.19 -3.22
C GLU A 41 -10.68 0.01 -1.93
N TYR A 42 -11.76 -0.77 -1.98
CA TYR A 42 -12.59 -1.04 -0.81
C TYR A 42 -11.82 -1.77 0.29
N TYR A 43 -10.99 -2.77 -0.07
CA TYR A 43 -10.12 -3.47 0.88
C TYR A 43 -9.25 -2.49 1.68
N THR A 44 -8.62 -1.55 0.97
CA THR A 44 -7.67 -0.61 1.56
C THR A 44 -8.33 0.49 2.37
N ASP A 45 -9.54 0.91 1.97
CA ASP A 45 -10.38 1.84 2.73
C ASP A 45 -10.83 1.20 4.06
N ASP A 46 -11.30 -0.05 4.02
CA ASP A 46 -11.75 -0.82 5.20
C ASP A 46 -10.61 -1.04 6.22
N LEU A 47 -9.39 -1.26 5.74
CA LEU A 47 -8.17 -1.33 6.57
C LEU A 47 -7.81 0.01 7.24
N GLY A 48 -8.08 1.14 6.58
CA GLY A 48 -7.70 2.48 7.05
C GLY A 48 -8.47 2.93 8.30
N ASP A 49 -9.69 2.44 8.47
CA ASP A 49 -10.59 2.78 9.58
C ASP A 49 -10.28 2.03 10.89
N GLY A 50 -9.19 1.25 10.93
CA GLY A 50 -8.81 0.46 12.11
C GLY A 50 -9.76 -0.71 12.39
N ASN A 51 -10.61 -1.04 11.42
CA ASN A 51 -11.42 -2.25 11.43
C ASN A 51 -10.61 -3.39 10.81
N ASP A 52 -10.67 -4.55 11.48
CA ASP A 52 -10.30 -5.82 10.89
C ASP A 52 -11.07 -5.94 9.57
N CYS A 53 -10.37 -6.00 8.43
CA CYS A 53 -11.07 -5.98 7.14
C CYS A 53 -12.04 -7.16 7.09
N GLY A 54 -13.24 -6.95 6.53
CA GLY A 54 -14.28 -7.99 6.51
C GLY A 54 -13.94 -9.22 5.64
N ASN A 55 -12.86 -9.17 4.85
CA ASN A 55 -12.52 -10.20 3.86
C ASN A 55 -11.18 -10.90 4.19
N GLU A 56 -11.28 -11.97 5.00
CA GLU A 56 -10.14 -12.79 5.43
C GLU A 56 -9.32 -13.33 4.24
N ALA A 57 -9.97 -13.72 3.13
CA ALA A 57 -9.27 -14.26 1.96
C ALA A 57 -8.38 -13.22 1.28
N VAL A 58 -8.84 -11.96 1.18
CA VAL A 58 -8.03 -10.87 0.63
C VAL A 58 -6.88 -10.53 1.59
N SER A 59 -7.13 -10.52 2.90
CA SER A 59 -6.08 -10.33 3.90
C SER A 59 -5.02 -11.42 3.90
N GLU A 60 -5.40 -12.69 3.84
CA GLU A 60 -4.45 -13.79 3.72
C GLU A 60 -3.62 -13.70 2.43
N ALA A 61 -4.25 -13.36 1.30
CA ALA A 61 -3.57 -13.17 0.03
C ALA A 61 -2.59 -11.98 0.08
N PHE A 62 -3.00 -10.86 0.69
CA PHE A 62 -2.16 -9.69 0.86
C PHE A 62 -0.98 -9.97 1.80
N GLU A 63 -1.21 -10.64 2.93
CA GLU A 63 -0.14 -11.07 3.83
C GLU A 63 0.88 -11.98 3.13
N HIS A 64 0.40 -12.91 2.30
CA HIS A 64 1.27 -13.80 1.55
C HIS A 64 2.12 -13.02 0.54
N LEU A 65 1.51 -12.07 -0.18
CA LEU A 65 2.22 -11.15 -1.07
C LEU A 65 3.30 -10.36 -0.31
N CYS A 66 2.97 -9.78 0.85
CA CYS A 66 3.93 -9.03 1.67
C CYS A 66 5.12 -9.90 2.10
N LYS A 67 4.87 -11.14 2.55
CA LYS A 67 5.93 -12.08 2.95
C LYS A 67 6.82 -12.49 1.77
N THR A 68 6.26 -12.76 0.59
CA THR A 68 7.06 -13.08 -0.60
C THR A 68 7.87 -11.87 -1.07
N PHE A 69 7.27 -10.68 -1.07
CA PHE A 69 7.93 -9.45 -1.49
C PHE A 69 9.11 -9.10 -0.59
N ASP A 70 8.92 -9.17 0.73
CA ASP A 70 10.00 -8.96 1.72
C ASP A 70 11.12 -9.99 1.51
N LYS A 71 10.79 -11.27 1.35
CA LYS A 71 11.80 -12.30 1.08
C LYS A 71 12.60 -12.04 -0.22
N ALA A 72 11.97 -11.48 -1.24
CA ALA A 72 12.60 -11.21 -2.54
C ALA A 72 13.42 -9.91 -2.56
N THR A 73 13.00 -8.91 -1.81
CA THR A 73 13.55 -7.54 -1.90
C THR A 73 14.27 -7.09 -0.64
N GLY A 74 13.85 -7.58 0.52
CA GLY A 74 14.22 -7.07 1.84
C GLY A 74 13.49 -5.78 2.21
N LEU A 75 12.38 -5.45 1.53
CA LEU A 75 11.52 -4.31 1.82
C LEU A 75 10.18 -4.80 2.36
N PHE A 76 9.66 -4.11 3.38
CA PHE A 76 8.32 -4.38 3.90
C PHE A 76 7.27 -3.73 3.01
N LEU A 77 6.40 -4.55 2.42
CA LEU A 77 5.27 -4.08 1.63
C LEU A 77 4.08 -3.73 2.53
N GLY A 78 3.45 -2.60 2.23
CA GLY A 78 2.19 -2.17 2.81
C GLY A 78 1.26 -1.64 1.72
N ILE A 79 0.03 -1.32 2.13
CA ILE A 79 -0.96 -0.70 1.25
C ILE A 79 -1.69 0.37 2.05
N VAL A 80 -2.01 1.48 1.41
CA VAL A 80 -2.73 2.60 2.01
C VAL A 80 -3.83 3.06 1.07
N TYR A 81 -4.90 3.59 1.64
CA TYR A 81 -5.93 4.32 0.91
C TYR A 81 -5.93 5.79 1.34
N HIS A 82 -6.14 6.69 0.39
CA HIS A 82 -6.46 8.08 0.67
C HIS A 82 -7.47 8.59 -0.34
N SER A 83 -8.55 9.20 0.13
CA SER A 83 -9.49 9.93 -0.72
C SER A 83 -9.06 11.40 -0.75
N ALA A 84 -8.69 11.93 -1.91
CA ALA A 84 -8.19 13.30 -2.00
C ALA A 84 -9.30 14.31 -1.67
N GLU A 85 -9.17 15.01 -0.55
CA GLU A 85 -10.09 16.10 -0.16
C GLU A 85 -9.54 17.49 -0.54
N ASP A 86 -8.21 17.61 -0.70
CA ASP A 86 -7.53 18.84 -1.13
C ASP A 86 -6.73 18.62 -2.43
N ARG A 87 -6.56 19.68 -3.21
CA ARG A 87 -5.83 19.67 -4.49
C ARG A 87 -4.32 19.46 -4.34
N ALA A 88 -3.81 19.44 -3.11
CA ALA A 88 -2.39 19.31 -2.80
C ALA A 88 -1.98 17.86 -2.48
N ASP A 89 -2.92 16.90 -2.48
CA ASP A 89 -2.63 15.50 -2.20
C ASP A 89 -2.05 14.80 -3.43
N ASP A 90 -0.96 14.05 -3.25
CA ASP A 90 -0.30 13.25 -4.30
C ASP A 90 -0.97 11.88 -4.52
N LEU A 91 -1.95 11.53 -3.67
CA LEU A 91 -2.64 10.25 -3.66
C LEU A 91 -4.15 10.47 -3.76
N ASP A 92 -4.80 9.71 -4.63
CA ASP A 92 -6.26 9.63 -4.74
C ASP A 92 -6.59 8.17 -5.09
N GLY A 93 -7.14 7.44 -4.12
CA GLY A 93 -7.28 5.99 -4.14
C GLY A 93 -6.18 5.25 -3.35
N TYR A 94 -5.98 3.98 -3.70
CA TYR A 94 -5.00 3.13 -3.02
C TYR A 94 -3.58 3.25 -3.60
N ALA A 95 -2.58 2.98 -2.77
CA ALA A 95 -1.21 2.80 -3.20
C ALA A 95 -0.47 1.75 -2.39
N PHE A 96 0.42 1.01 -3.06
CA PHE A 96 1.42 0.19 -2.40
C PHE A 96 2.51 1.07 -1.79
N THR A 97 2.90 0.75 -0.57
CA THR A 97 3.93 1.45 0.17
C THR A 97 5.04 0.50 0.57
N VAL A 98 6.23 1.03 0.79
CA VAL A 98 7.36 0.28 1.35
C VAL A 98 7.94 1.01 2.56
N ASP A 99 8.28 0.24 3.59
CA ASP A 99 9.03 0.72 4.75
C ASP A 99 10.52 0.29 4.67
N ASP A 100 11.34 0.76 5.62
CA ASP A 100 12.80 0.55 5.68
C ASP A 100 13.62 1.17 4.53
N VAL A 101 13.10 2.25 3.96
CA VAL A 101 13.79 3.06 2.93
C VAL A 101 14.65 4.17 3.55
N TYR A 102 14.22 4.73 4.69
CA TYR A 102 14.84 5.93 5.29
C TYR A 102 16.05 5.64 6.19
N VAL A 103 16.15 4.42 6.69
CA VAL A 103 17.42 3.85 7.18
C VAL A 103 18.02 3.16 5.98
N PRO A 104 19.28 3.42 5.59
CA PRO A 104 19.85 2.99 4.31
C PRO A 104 20.11 1.48 4.32
N SER A 105 19.05 0.69 4.33
CA SER A 105 19.07 -0.73 4.04
C SER A 105 19.64 -0.91 2.63
N GLU A 106 20.42 -1.97 2.43
CA GLU A 106 20.95 -2.28 1.10
C GLU A 106 19.81 -2.53 0.10
N ALA A 107 18.67 -3.03 0.58
CA ALA A 107 17.43 -3.17 -0.17
C ALA A 107 16.88 -1.82 -0.66
N GLY A 108 16.71 -0.84 0.24
CA GLY A 108 16.22 0.49 -0.09
C GLY A 108 17.10 1.19 -1.13
N LYS A 109 18.43 1.09 -0.99
CA LYS A 109 19.37 1.61 -2.01
C LYS A 109 19.22 0.94 -3.36
N LYS A 110 19.09 -0.39 -3.38
CA LYS A 110 18.98 -1.19 -4.62
C LYS A 110 17.72 -0.85 -5.41
N TYR A 111 16.61 -0.58 -4.72
CA TYR A 111 15.31 -0.36 -5.35
C TYR A 111 14.84 1.11 -5.34
N MET A 112 15.68 2.06 -4.90
CA MET A 112 15.35 3.49 -4.79
C MET A 112 14.70 4.08 -6.05
N GLN A 113 15.09 3.61 -7.24
CA GLN A 113 14.53 4.09 -8.51
C GLN A 113 13.04 3.76 -8.73
N TYR A 114 12.50 2.80 -7.96
CA TYR A 114 11.09 2.41 -7.99
C TYR A 114 10.27 3.07 -6.87
N ILE A 115 10.93 3.82 -5.99
CA ILE A 115 10.31 4.37 -4.78
C ILE A 115 10.09 5.87 -4.98
N THR A 116 8.84 6.30 -4.86
CA THR A 116 8.44 7.70 -4.91
C THR A 116 7.78 8.09 -3.61
N ARG A 117 8.29 9.13 -2.94
CA ARG A 117 7.64 9.68 -1.76
C ARG A 117 6.39 10.46 -2.17
N LYS A 118 5.23 10.06 -1.62
CA LYS A 118 3.95 10.76 -1.76
C LYS A 118 3.58 11.48 -0.47
N PHE A 119 2.89 12.60 -0.62
CA PHE A 119 2.36 13.43 0.45
C PHE A 119 0.85 13.58 0.34
N TRP A 120 0.16 13.62 1.48
CA TRP A 120 -1.24 14.02 1.55
C TRP A 120 -1.57 14.58 2.93
N THR A 121 -2.74 15.19 3.06
CA THR A 121 -3.25 15.69 4.34
C THR A 121 -4.45 14.89 4.82
N THR A 122 -4.50 14.61 6.13
CA THR A 122 -5.65 13.95 6.78
C THR A 122 -6.23 14.83 7.87
N PHE A 123 -7.55 14.77 8.06
CA PHE A 123 -8.26 15.50 9.11
C PHE A 123 -8.42 14.64 10.36
N GLY A 124 -8.19 15.22 11.54
CA GLY A 124 -8.45 14.59 12.84
C GLY A 124 -9.07 15.54 13.86
#